data_AF-A0A1I2JTR0-F1
#
_entry.id   AF-A0A1I2JTR0-F1
#
_cell.length_a   1.000
_cell.length_b   1.000
_cell.length_c   1.000
_cell.angle_alpha   90.00
_cell.angle_beta   90.00
_cell.angle_gamma   90.00
#
_symmetry.space_group_name_H-M   'P 1'
#
loop_
_entity.id
_entity.type
_entity.pdbx_description
1 polymer ?
#
loop_
_entity_poly.entity_id
_entity_poly.type
_entity_poly.pdbx_seq_one_letter_code
_entity_poly.pdbx_strand_id
1 'polypeptide(L)'
;MHGELGPDHVLVDDRGRPVLIDIEGLMYFDVEWEHAFLRIRFADHYPPLRRDGMDEQRLRFYALAMRLSLVAGPLRLLDGDFPDRDFMLGIVEHNLQESLAFLDRR
;
A
#
# COMPACT_ATOMS: atom_id res chain seq x y z
N MET A 1 7.29 7.87 -8.43
CA MET A 1 6.25 7.11 -7.70
C MET A 1 5.82 7.93 -6.51
N HIS A 2 4.52 8.03 -6.26
CA HIS A 2 3.95 8.66 -5.07
C HIS A 2 4.43 7.97 -3.79
N GLY A 3 4.61 6.64 -3.85
CA GLY A 3 5.23 5.86 -2.78
C GLY A 3 4.25 5.27 -1.78
N GLU A 4 3.03 5.80 -1.73
CA GLU A 4 1.96 5.39 -0.81
C GLU A 4 0.56 5.68 -1.38
N LEU A 5 0.38 5.70 -2.71
CA LEU A 5 -0.89 6.12 -3.30
C LEU A 5 -2.07 5.24 -2.85
N GLY A 6 -3.06 5.89 -2.24
CA GLY A 6 -4.34 5.32 -1.84
C GLY A 6 -5.50 6.23 -2.24
N PRO A 7 -6.76 5.78 -2.11
CA PRO A 7 -7.93 6.62 -2.40
C PRO A 7 -7.99 7.90 -1.54
N ASP A 8 -7.47 7.83 -0.33
CA ASP A 8 -7.26 8.89 0.65
C ASP A 8 -6.20 9.92 0.23
N HIS A 9 -5.37 9.63 -0.78
CA HIS A 9 -4.35 10.56 -1.32
C HIS A 9 -4.78 11.22 -2.62
N VAL A 10 -6.06 11.06 -3.01
CA VAL A 10 -6.63 11.69 -4.20
C VAL A 10 -7.83 12.54 -3.82
N LEU A 11 -7.75 13.83 -4.07
CA LEU A 11 -8.88 14.75 -4.02
C LEU A 11 -9.44 15.00 -5.42
N VAL A 12 -10.66 15.52 -5.51
CA VAL A 12 -11.28 15.97 -6.76
C VAL A 12 -11.53 17.47 -6.66
N ASP A 13 -11.01 18.23 -7.63
CA ASP A 13 -11.21 19.68 -7.66
C ASP A 13 -12.63 20.08 -8.12
N ASP A 14 -12.90 21.39 -8.14
CA ASP A 14 -14.17 21.98 -8.56
C ASP A 14 -14.55 21.68 -10.03
N ARG A 15 -13.61 21.16 -10.83
CA ARG A 15 -13.77 20.78 -12.23
C ARG A 15 -13.78 19.27 -12.44
N GLY A 16 -13.79 18.48 -11.37
CA GLY A 16 -13.80 17.02 -11.47
C GLY A 16 -12.43 16.41 -11.79
N ARG A 17 -11.32 17.14 -11.62
CA ARG A 17 -9.97 16.64 -11.90
C ARG A 17 -9.32 16.05 -10.64
N PRO A 18 -8.60 14.93 -10.76
CA PRO A 18 -7.89 14.35 -9.62
C PRO A 18 -6.69 15.23 -9.22
N VAL A 19 -6.50 15.41 -7.92
CA VAL A 19 -5.37 16.12 -7.30
C VAL A 19 -4.70 15.15 -6.33
N LEU A 20 -3.39 14.93 -6.50
CA LEU A 20 -2.60 14.11 -5.59
C LEU A 20 -2.14 14.96 -4.40
N ILE A 21 -2.25 14.41 -3.20
CA ILE A 21 -1.82 15.04 -1.94
C ILE A 21 -0.94 14.06 -1.16
N ASP A 22 -0.38 14.52 -0.04
CA ASP A 22 0.41 13.68 0.86
C ASP A 22 1.63 13.03 0.17
N ILE A 23 2.48 13.89 -0.38
CA ILE A 23 3.60 13.48 -1.25
C ILE A 23 4.90 13.19 -0.49
N GLU A 24 4.84 12.92 0.81
CA GLU A 24 6.03 12.68 1.62
C GLU A 24 6.77 11.39 1.23
N GLY A 25 6.05 10.40 0.70
CA GLY A 25 6.61 9.18 0.10
C GLY A 25 7.21 9.33 -1.31
N LEU A 26 7.21 10.52 -1.92
CA LEU A 26 7.60 10.70 -3.32
C LEU A 26 9.05 10.27 -3.59
N MET A 27 9.23 9.39 -4.59
CA MET A 27 10.54 8.85 -4.94
C MET A 27 10.70 8.53 -6.43
N TYR A 28 11.95 8.54 -6.91
CA TYR A 28 12.32 7.97 -8.22
C TYR A 28 12.59 6.48 -8.06
N PHE A 29 11.64 5.65 -8.50
CA PHE A 29 11.61 4.23 -8.21
C PHE A 29 10.80 3.45 -9.25
N ASP A 30 10.81 2.12 -9.15
CA ASP A 30 10.12 1.23 -10.09
C ASP A 30 8.60 1.39 -10.01
N VAL A 31 7.93 1.28 -11.17
CA VAL A 31 6.47 1.45 -11.26
C VAL A 31 5.72 0.37 -10.49
N GLU A 32 6.29 -0.84 -10.42
CA GLU A 32 5.76 -1.99 -9.71
C GLU A 32 5.60 -1.74 -8.21
N TRP A 33 6.39 -0.83 -7.61
CA TRP A 33 6.25 -0.47 -6.20
C TRP A 33 4.87 0.11 -5.89
N GLU A 34 4.45 1.07 -6.71
CA GLU A 34 3.13 1.71 -6.56
C GLU A 34 2.02 0.74 -6.91
N HIS A 35 2.17 -0.06 -7.98
CA HIS A 35 1.13 -1.02 -8.35
C HIS A 35 1.00 -2.15 -7.34
N ALA A 36 2.08 -2.55 -6.65
CA ALA A 36 1.98 -3.49 -5.54
C ALA A 36 1.13 -2.90 -4.39
N PHE A 37 1.33 -1.63 -4.04
CA PHE A 37 0.53 -0.97 -3.01
C PHE A 37 -0.92 -0.74 -3.44
N LEU A 38 -1.16 -0.29 -4.69
CA LEU A 38 -2.50 -0.12 -5.25
C LEU A 38 -3.28 -1.44 -5.27
N ARG A 39 -2.64 -2.58 -5.59
CA ARG A 39 -3.29 -3.91 -5.51
C ARG A 39 -3.76 -4.22 -4.09
N ILE A 40 -2.96 -3.88 -3.06
CA ILE A 40 -3.32 -4.06 -1.65
C ILE A 40 -4.47 -3.11 -1.24
N ARG A 41 -4.39 -1.83 -1.62
CA ARG A 41 -5.35 -0.79 -1.20
C ARG A 41 -6.71 -0.89 -1.90
N PHE A 42 -6.74 -1.33 -3.16
CA PHE A 42 -7.97 -1.35 -3.96
C PHE A 42 -8.58 -2.75 -4.12
N ALA A 43 -7.83 -3.83 -3.92
CA ALA A 43 -8.30 -5.21 -4.06
C ALA A 43 -9.13 -5.42 -5.35
N ASP A 44 -10.40 -5.79 -5.24
CA ASP A 44 -11.31 -6.02 -6.38
C ASP A 44 -11.55 -4.77 -7.25
N HIS A 45 -11.25 -3.58 -6.73
CA HIS A 45 -11.32 -2.30 -7.45
C HIS A 45 -10.03 -1.92 -8.17
N TYR A 46 -8.97 -2.74 -8.09
CA TYR A 46 -7.70 -2.49 -8.81
C TYR A 46 -7.78 -2.55 -10.35
N PRO A 47 -8.60 -3.40 -11.02
CA PRO A 47 -8.51 -3.60 -12.46
C PRO A 47 -8.46 -2.34 -13.35
N PRO A 48 -9.21 -1.26 -13.08
CA PRO A 48 -9.13 0.00 -13.85
C PRO A 48 -7.78 0.71 -13.76
N LEU A 49 -6.99 0.46 -12.72
CA LEU A 49 -5.68 1.07 -12.48
C LEU A 49 -4.54 0.25 -13.07
N ARG A 50 -4.81 -0.94 -13.63
CA ARG A 50 -3.77 -1.85 -14.11
C ARG A 50 -3.02 -1.26 -15.30
N ARG A 51 -1.70 -1.49 -15.31
CA ARG A 51 -0.82 -1.28 -16.47
C ARG A 51 -0.29 -2.61 -16.98
N ASP A 52 -0.05 -2.70 -18.28
CA ASP A 52 0.59 -3.87 -18.89
C ASP A 52 2.12 -3.74 -18.86
N GLY A 53 2.82 -4.86 -19.04
CA GLY A 53 4.30 -4.90 -19.13
C GLY A 53 5.05 -4.82 -17.80
N MET A 54 4.34 -4.92 -16.67
CA MET A 54 4.97 -4.95 -15.34
C MET A 54 5.66 -6.29 -15.06
N ASP A 55 6.78 -6.22 -14.34
CA ASP A 55 7.50 -7.41 -13.88
C ASP A 55 6.77 -8.06 -12.69
N GLU A 56 6.16 -9.23 -12.91
CA GLU A 56 5.42 -9.94 -11.87
C GLU A 56 6.31 -10.45 -10.72
N GLN A 57 7.61 -10.66 -10.93
CA GLN A 57 8.52 -11.00 -9.82
C GLN A 57 8.74 -9.78 -8.93
N ARG A 58 8.95 -8.59 -9.52
CA ARG A 58 9.05 -7.33 -8.76
C ARG A 58 7.75 -7.03 -8.02
N LEU A 59 6.60 -7.19 -8.67
CA LEU A 59 5.30 -7.00 -8.02
C LEU A 59 5.12 -7.90 -6.81
N ARG A 60 5.47 -9.20 -6.91
CA ARG A 60 5.43 -10.11 -5.76
C ARG A 60 6.38 -9.69 -4.65
N PHE A 61 7.60 -9.31 -4.99
CA PHE A 61 8.59 -8.87 -4.01
C PHE A 61 8.16 -7.58 -3.30
N TYR A 62 7.68 -6.59 -4.04
CA TYR A 62 7.21 -5.33 -3.47
C TYR A 62 5.90 -5.49 -2.70
N ALA A 63 5.02 -6.41 -3.08
CA ALA A 63 3.84 -6.73 -2.28
C ALA A 63 4.24 -7.24 -0.88
N LEU A 64 5.25 -8.12 -0.79
CA LEU A 64 5.79 -8.55 0.51
C LEU A 64 6.39 -7.36 1.28
N ALA A 65 7.20 -6.52 0.64
CA ALA A 65 7.79 -5.34 1.28
C ALA A 65 6.72 -4.39 1.83
N MET A 66 5.65 -4.13 1.07
CA MET A 66 4.50 -3.32 1.47
C MET A 66 3.74 -3.91 2.66
N ARG A 67 3.53 -5.22 2.67
CA ARG A 67 2.86 -5.86 3.82
C ARG A 67 3.71 -5.76 5.09
N LEU A 68 5.02 -5.91 4.97
CA LEU A 68 5.94 -5.70 6.10
C LEU A 68 5.96 -4.25 6.58
N SER A 69 5.88 -3.25 5.67
CA SER A 69 5.77 -1.84 6.08
C SER A 69 4.43 -1.55 6.78
N LEU A 70 3.33 -2.17 6.32
CA LEU A 70 2.02 -2.14 6.96
C LEU A 70 1.95 -2.92 8.29
N VAL A 71 2.98 -3.69 8.64
CA VAL A 71 3.17 -4.21 10.01
C VAL A 71 3.97 -3.20 10.83
N ALA A 72 5.10 -2.74 10.31
CA ALA A 72 6.03 -1.89 11.06
C ALA A 72 5.45 -0.49 11.36
N GLY A 73 4.78 0.14 10.39
CA GLY A 73 4.21 1.48 10.53
C GLY A 73 3.17 1.57 11.64
N PRO A 74 2.10 0.74 11.61
CA PRO A 74 1.12 0.70 12.67
C PRO A 74 1.70 0.38 14.05
N LEU A 75 2.64 -0.57 14.16
CA LEU A 75 3.31 -0.84 15.45
C LEU A 75 4.04 0.39 15.97
N ARG A 76 4.70 1.16 15.10
CA ARG A 76 5.36 2.42 15.48
C ARG A 76 4.38 3.50 15.93
N LEU A 77 3.20 3.58 15.31
CA LEU A 77 2.13 4.49 15.77
C LEU A 77 1.60 4.10 17.15
N LEU A 78 1.56 2.79 17.44
CA LEU A 78 1.12 2.25 18.73
C LEU A 78 2.14 2.45 19.88
N ASP A 79 3.38 2.80 19.57
CA ASP A 79 4.33 3.30 20.58
C ASP A 79 3.96 4.72 21.07
N GLY A 80 3.09 5.42 20.33
CA GLY A 80 2.54 6.73 20.67
C GLY A 80 1.12 6.65 21.26
N ASP A 81 0.38 7.75 21.12
CA ASP A 81 -0.98 7.94 21.65
C ASP A 81 -2.06 7.77 20.57
N PHE A 82 -1.80 6.97 19.53
CA PHE A 82 -2.76 6.75 18.44
C PHE A 82 -4.11 6.27 19.00
N PRO A 83 -5.22 6.95 18.68
CA PRO A 83 -6.47 6.81 19.43
C PRO A 83 -7.18 5.47 19.22
N ASP A 84 -7.02 4.86 18.03
CA ASP A 84 -7.68 3.60 17.69
C ASP A 84 -6.66 2.44 17.61
N ARG A 85 -6.38 1.86 18.78
CA ARG A 85 -5.38 0.80 18.91
C ARG A 85 -5.81 -0.50 18.25
N ASP A 86 -7.08 -0.87 18.39
CA ASP A 86 -7.60 -2.13 17.87
C ASP A 86 -7.61 -2.12 16.34
N PHE A 87 -7.94 -0.97 15.72
CA PHE A 87 -7.80 -0.79 14.28
C PHE A 87 -6.36 -1.01 13.80
N MET A 88 -5.37 -0.39 14.47
CA MET A 88 -3.97 -0.54 14.10
C MET A 88 -3.48 -1.99 14.27
N LEU A 89 -3.87 -2.66 15.36
CA LEU A 89 -3.56 -4.08 15.55
C LEU A 89 -4.21 -4.96 14.49
N GLY A 90 -5.44 -4.66 14.06
CA GLY A 90 -6.10 -5.35 12.95
C GLY A 90 -5.30 -5.24 11.64
N ILE A 91 -4.74 -4.08 11.34
CA ILE A 91 -3.85 -3.89 10.17
C ILE A 91 -2.58 -4.76 10.32
N VAL A 92 -1.97 -4.77 11.51
CA VAL A 92 -0.77 -5.56 11.81
C VAL A 92 -1.04 -7.05 11.60
N GLU A 93 -2.09 -7.58 12.23
CA GLU A 93 -2.40 -9.01 12.19
C GLU A 93 -2.69 -9.49 10.78
N HIS A 94 -3.51 -8.74 10.03
CA HIS A 94 -3.83 -9.07 8.65
C HIS A 94 -2.58 -9.10 7.77
N ASN A 95 -1.74 -8.06 7.83
CA ASN A 95 -0.56 -7.99 6.98
C ASN A 95 0.55 -8.96 7.40
N LEU A 96 0.63 -9.33 8.68
CA LEU A 96 1.51 -10.39 9.14
C LEU A 96 1.10 -11.74 8.57
N GLN A 97 -0.18 -12.10 8.65
CA GLN A 97 -0.71 -13.36 8.08
C GLN A 97 -0.46 -13.43 6.57
N GLU A 98 -0.77 -12.36 5.85
CA GLU A 98 -0.55 -12.29 4.42
C GLU A 98 0.93 -12.34 4.04
N SER A 99 1.84 -11.79 4.86
CA SER A 99 3.28 -11.91 4.66
C SER A 99 3.76 -13.35 4.85
N LEU A 100 3.27 -14.04 5.88
CA LEU A 100 3.60 -15.45 6.14
C LEU A 100 3.12 -16.36 5.01
N ALA A 101 1.97 -16.05 4.38
CA ALA A 101 1.45 -16.80 3.24
C ALA A 101 2.38 -16.78 2.01
N PHE A 102 3.37 -15.88 1.94
CA PHE A 102 4.42 -15.93 0.90
C PHE A 102 5.41 -17.08 1.12
N LEU A 103 5.58 -17.56 2.36
CA LEU A 103 6.51 -18.65 2.70
C LEU A 103 5.96 -20.03 2.30
N ASP A 104 4.64 -20.19 2.33
CA ASP A 104 3.94 -21.43 2.00
C ASP A 104 3.80 -21.65 0.49
N ARG A 105 4.04 -20.61 -0.32
CA ARG A 105 4.06 -20.65 -1.78
C ARG A 105 5.47 -21.00 -2.29
N ARG A 106 5.94 -22.20 -1.98
CA ARG A 106 7.14 -22.80 -2.60
C ARG A 106 6.80 -23.49 -3.91
#